data_AF-A0A349YGZ5-F1
#
_entry.id   AF-A0A349YGZ5-F1
#
_cell.length_a   1.000
_cell.length_b   1.000
_cell.length_c   1.000
_cell.angle_alpha   90.00
_cell.angle_beta   90.00
_cell.angle_gamma   90.00
#
_symmetry.space_group_name_H-M   'P 1'
#
loop_
_entity.id
_entity.type
_entity.pdbx_description
1 polymer ?
#
loop_
_entity_poly.entity_id
_entity_poly.type
_entity_poly.pdbx_seq_one_letter_code
_entity_poly.pdbx_strand_id
1 'polypeptide(L)'
;MGTEVKEAPINEWKKHIHNADKVCEADGKLFIVRFDKIFDRKYLSKYNRFLIKKSSYEKQLEEITQYANFFIKFYDEENELGMAYLACKKAIDEDKIFTAENMDAMIDFIYDKMFTKTMIQKIEQMVEDNYTDDIEGDKDGKYSAKGAKYLESLEFTNEHIKIMLAISFGMKILSPVMYHYFSINVIKLDKSVFYIYNFYKRLFDIFGTRCNMYNKLFVYTKTKVLESKANNELIFNQREIMGYDEFSIIHKFVRKNIIEDNMVKFKFNENIIGFLKTIVKYQLLYFIREELKRTLTEVTYTKNADGLSGVDKLVMNLTKSDEGNTLIAELNAEMIIDEIRKSFDVPITDEEIEYYKKYHRPSKLQIRLVYNYYAKILGNCRDCKLTSREQYIIMMLVLKKKLLFDAGASKDDNNVISTTVLPYILSGNLEGDMVNRIIKNAKFDSTLEDSYLYQELIHVDYDLLEEIHPEDIKSIISKMVNSSFTYVCYERPDLLGKKIMYSDHKISDELTFFIRSCCS
;
A
#
# COMPACT_ATOMS: atom_id res chain seq x y z
N MET A 1 61.64 -3.32 14.83
CA MET A 1 61.13 -3.45 16.21
C MET A 1 59.63 -3.40 16.12
N GLY A 2 58.97 -4.53 16.38
CA GLY A 2 57.51 -4.63 16.30
C GLY A 2 56.89 -3.77 17.40
N THR A 3 56.03 -2.84 17.02
CA THR A 3 55.14 -2.16 17.97
C THR A 3 54.20 -3.21 18.53
N GLU A 4 54.40 -3.60 19.79
CA GLU A 4 53.43 -4.38 20.54
C GLU A 4 52.13 -3.59 20.56
N VAL A 5 51.13 -4.05 19.80
CA VAL A 5 49.77 -3.54 19.90
C VAL A 5 49.29 -3.91 21.29
N LYS A 6 49.15 -2.93 22.19
CA LYS A 6 48.53 -3.15 23.51
C LYS A 6 47.15 -3.77 23.28
N GLU A 7 46.95 -5.01 23.70
CA GLU A 7 45.64 -5.63 23.66
C GLU A 7 44.74 -5.00 24.73
N ALA A 8 43.46 -4.79 24.41
CA ALA A 8 42.51 -4.28 25.38
C ALA A 8 42.38 -5.27 26.54
N PRO A 9 42.27 -4.81 27.79
CA PRO A 9 42.13 -5.66 28.98
C PRO A 9 41.04 -6.73 28.86
N ILE A 10 39.90 -6.42 28.23
CA ILE A 10 38.83 -7.39 27.95
C ILE A 10 39.26 -8.52 27.00
N ASN A 11 40.11 -8.24 26.02
CA ASN A 11 40.60 -9.21 25.06
C ASN A 11 41.69 -10.10 25.66
N GLU A 12 42.50 -9.55 26.57
CA GLU A 12 43.44 -10.35 27.39
C GLU A 12 42.68 -11.26 28.35
N TRP A 13 41.67 -10.73 29.06
CA TRP A 13 40.86 -11.51 30.00
C TRP A 13 40.13 -12.68 29.34
N LYS A 14 39.61 -12.50 28.11
CA LYS A 14 38.98 -13.59 27.32
C LYS A 14 39.84 -14.84 27.22
N LYS A 15 41.16 -14.70 27.16
CA LYS A 15 42.11 -15.81 27.03
C LYS A 15 42.26 -16.62 28.33
N HIS A 16 41.85 -16.06 29.47
CA HIS A 16 42.10 -16.61 30.81
C HIS A 16 40.83 -16.73 31.68
N ILE A 17 39.64 -16.82 31.09
CA ILE A 17 38.38 -16.90 31.86
C ILE A 17 38.34 -18.17 32.73
N HIS A 18 38.24 -17.99 34.05
CA HIS A 18 37.94 -19.08 34.97
C HIS A 18 36.43 -19.37 35.00
N ASN A 19 36.05 -20.65 35.16
CA ASN A 19 34.63 -21.04 35.24
C ASN A 19 33.88 -20.41 36.43
N ALA A 20 34.58 -19.95 37.47
CA ALA A 20 34.00 -19.24 38.59
C ALA A 20 33.50 -17.83 38.20
N ASP A 21 34.08 -17.21 37.18
CA ASP A 21 33.74 -15.87 36.72
C ASP A 21 32.59 -15.87 35.68
N LYS A 22 32.09 -17.06 35.31
CA LYS A 22 30.97 -17.22 34.38
C LYS A 22 29.63 -17.16 35.12
N VAL A 23 29.07 -15.96 35.16
CA VAL A 23 27.75 -15.67 35.74
C VAL A 23 26.66 -15.72 34.67
N CYS A 24 26.97 -15.24 33.47
CA CYS A 24 26.17 -15.28 32.26
C CYS A 24 26.72 -16.36 31.29
N GLU A 25 25.83 -17.18 30.73
CA GLU A 25 26.16 -18.27 29.80
C GLU A 25 25.23 -18.23 28.58
N ALA A 26 25.71 -18.68 27.43
CA ALA A 26 24.91 -18.83 26.22
C ALA A 26 24.67 -20.33 25.95
N ASP A 27 23.44 -20.70 25.64
CA ASP A 27 23.05 -22.07 25.27
C ASP A 27 22.07 -22.02 24.09
N GLY A 28 22.60 -22.07 22.88
CA GLY A 28 21.82 -21.90 21.64
C GLY A 28 21.02 -20.61 21.67
N LYS A 29 19.68 -20.72 21.75
CA LYS A 29 18.73 -19.60 21.78
C LYS A 29 18.45 -19.05 23.19
N LEU A 30 19.21 -19.48 24.20
CA LEU A 30 19.04 -19.07 25.58
C LEU A 30 20.23 -18.23 26.02
N PHE A 31 19.91 -17.08 26.62
CA PHE A 31 20.85 -16.32 27.44
C PHE A 31 20.55 -16.66 28.90
N ILE A 32 21.51 -17.22 29.61
CA ILE A 32 21.35 -17.73 30.97
C ILE A 32 22.09 -16.82 31.93
N VAL A 33 21.38 -16.23 32.89
CA VAL A 33 21.99 -15.51 34.02
C VAL A 33 21.81 -16.36 35.27
N ARG A 34 22.92 -16.74 35.92
CA ARG A 34 22.90 -17.58 37.12
C ARG A 34 22.56 -16.76 38.37
N PHE A 35 21.32 -16.32 38.52
CA PHE A 35 20.88 -15.52 39.68
C PHE A 35 21.07 -16.26 41.01
N ASP A 36 20.98 -17.58 40.97
CA ASP A 36 21.27 -18.46 42.10
C ASP A 36 22.72 -18.32 42.59
N LYS A 37 23.68 -18.08 41.69
CA LYS A 37 25.08 -17.81 42.05
C LYS A 37 25.31 -16.37 42.49
N ILE A 38 24.65 -15.40 41.84
CA ILE A 38 24.82 -13.97 42.17
C ILE A 38 24.31 -13.66 43.58
N PHE A 39 23.12 -14.17 43.93
CA PHE A 39 22.43 -13.82 45.18
C PHE A 39 22.44 -14.92 46.24
N ASP A 40 23.13 -16.04 45.98
CA ASP A 40 23.17 -17.23 46.83
C ASP A 40 21.77 -17.75 47.24
N ARG A 41 20.84 -17.76 46.26
CA ARG A 41 19.43 -18.13 46.49
C ARG A 41 18.92 -19.10 45.43
N LYS A 42 18.86 -20.39 45.80
CA LYS A 42 18.48 -21.49 44.87
C LYS A 42 17.12 -21.32 44.19
N TYR A 43 16.14 -20.70 44.85
CA TYR A 43 14.80 -20.51 44.26
C TYR A 43 14.77 -19.52 43.09
N LEU A 44 15.79 -18.68 42.92
CA LEU A 44 15.89 -17.73 41.81
C LEU A 44 16.24 -18.40 40.48
N SER A 45 16.68 -19.67 40.52
CA SER A 45 17.01 -20.46 39.32
C SER A 45 15.86 -20.52 38.30
N LYS A 46 14.60 -20.36 38.73
CA LYS A 46 13.43 -20.28 37.84
C LYS A 46 13.48 -19.11 36.85
N TYR A 47 14.19 -18.03 37.17
CA TYR A 47 14.29 -16.84 36.32
C TYR A 47 15.52 -16.84 35.42
N ASN A 48 16.44 -17.81 35.54
CA ASN A 48 17.75 -17.74 34.91
C ASN A 48 17.73 -17.62 33.38
N ARG A 49 16.66 -18.05 32.69
CA ARG A 49 16.66 -18.26 31.23
C ARG A 49 15.92 -17.16 30.47
N PHE A 50 16.64 -16.43 29.62
CA PHE A 50 16.07 -15.49 28.64
C PHE A 50 16.01 -16.15 27.26
N LEU A 51 14.84 -16.14 26.65
CA LEU A 51 14.58 -16.76 25.34
C LEU A 51 14.81 -15.78 24.19
N ILE A 52 15.65 -16.14 23.22
CA ILE A 52 16.06 -15.27 22.10
C ILE A 52 15.78 -15.99 20.78
N LYS A 53 14.70 -15.61 20.10
CA LYS A 53 14.28 -16.26 18.83
C LYS A 53 14.96 -15.70 17.57
N LYS A 54 15.63 -14.54 17.63
CA LYS A 54 16.29 -13.90 16.45
C LYS A 54 17.64 -14.57 16.17
N SER A 55 17.73 -15.31 15.06
CA SER A 55 18.92 -16.10 14.68
C SER A 55 20.20 -15.27 14.48
N SER A 56 20.10 -14.01 14.06
CA SER A 56 21.27 -13.14 13.90
C SER A 56 21.91 -12.74 15.23
N TYR A 57 21.12 -12.76 16.32
CA TYR A 57 21.57 -12.47 17.67
C TYR A 57 22.01 -13.72 18.42
N GLU A 58 21.45 -14.90 18.10
CA GLU A 58 21.91 -16.21 18.59
C GLU A 58 23.43 -16.36 18.44
N LYS A 59 23.97 -16.03 17.26
CA LYS A 59 25.41 -16.08 16.97
C LYS A 59 26.26 -15.09 17.77
N GLN A 60 25.65 -14.10 18.40
CA GLN A 60 26.32 -13.06 19.18
C GLN A 60 26.19 -13.29 20.69
N LEU A 61 25.41 -14.29 21.13
CA LEU A 61 25.15 -14.49 22.56
C LEU A 61 26.40 -14.87 23.33
N GLU A 62 27.27 -15.71 22.77
CA GLU A 62 28.55 -16.03 23.39
C GLU A 62 29.35 -14.76 23.67
N GLU A 63 29.43 -13.87 22.69
CA GLU A 63 30.12 -12.59 22.85
C GLU A 63 29.43 -11.68 23.86
N ILE A 64 28.10 -11.54 23.81
CA ILE A 64 27.34 -10.74 24.77
C ILE A 64 27.59 -11.25 26.20
N THR A 65 27.58 -12.56 26.43
CA THR A 65 27.83 -13.15 27.75
C THR A 65 29.26 -12.89 28.24
N GLN A 66 30.25 -12.93 27.36
CA GLN A 66 31.64 -12.61 27.71
C GLN A 66 31.78 -11.15 28.16
N TYR A 67 31.21 -10.21 27.41
CA TYR A 67 31.23 -8.80 27.76
C TYR A 67 30.47 -8.53 29.07
N ALA A 68 29.33 -9.17 29.28
CA ALA A 68 28.57 -9.06 30.52
C ALA A 68 29.34 -9.61 31.73
N ASN A 69 29.98 -10.78 31.60
CA ASN A 69 30.80 -11.35 32.67
C ASN A 69 32.01 -10.49 33.03
N PHE A 70 32.70 -9.95 32.02
CA PHE A 70 33.83 -9.03 32.23
C PHE A 70 33.38 -7.79 33.02
N PHE A 71 32.27 -7.18 32.60
CA PHE A 71 31.73 -6.01 33.29
C PHE A 71 31.32 -6.31 34.73
N ILE A 72 30.61 -7.41 34.97
CA ILE A 72 30.22 -7.85 36.32
C ILE A 72 31.45 -8.05 37.20
N LYS A 73 32.51 -8.64 36.66
CA LYS A 73 33.72 -8.96 37.43
C LYS A 73 34.52 -7.73 37.85
N PHE A 74 34.69 -6.77 36.95
CA PHE A 74 35.66 -5.67 37.12
C PHE A 74 35.03 -4.31 37.44
N TYR A 75 33.75 -4.11 37.13
CA TYR A 75 33.11 -2.79 37.21
C TYR A 75 31.80 -2.80 38.02
N ASP A 76 31.17 -3.95 38.23
CA ASP A 76 29.87 -4.05 38.91
C ASP A 76 29.91 -4.98 40.13
N GLU A 77 30.75 -4.62 41.11
CA GLU A 77 30.91 -5.35 42.38
C GLU A 77 29.58 -5.52 43.14
N GLU A 78 28.68 -4.54 43.03
CA GLU A 78 27.35 -4.54 43.66
C GLU A 78 26.33 -5.43 42.92
N ASN A 79 26.69 -6.01 41.77
CA ASN A 79 25.82 -6.78 40.89
C ASN A 79 24.52 -6.05 40.50
N GLU A 80 24.62 -4.74 40.26
CA GLU A 80 23.53 -3.89 39.82
C GLU A 80 22.91 -4.39 38.50
N LEU A 81 23.75 -4.83 37.57
CA LEU A 81 23.32 -5.43 36.31
C LEU A 81 22.56 -6.75 36.54
N GLY A 82 23.04 -7.57 37.47
CA GLY A 82 22.37 -8.81 37.87
C GLY A 82 20.98 -8.54 38.46
N MET A 83 20.88 -7.55 39.34
CA MET A 83 19.59 -7.11 39.91
C MET A 83 18.65 -6.57 38.85
N ALA A 84 19.15 -5.78 37.90
CA ALA A 84 18.35 -5.23 36.82
C ALA A 84 17.80 -6.33 35.90
N TYR A 85 18.61 -7.33 35.54
CA TYR A 85 18.13 -8.50 34.80
C TYR A 85 17.03 -9.25 35.54
N LEU A 86 17.19 -9.47 36.85
CA LEU A 86 16.18 -10.17 37.67
C LEU A 86 14.87 -9.38 37.74
N ALA A 87 14.94 -8.06 37.94
CA ALA A 87 13.78 -7.18 37.99
C ALA A 87 13.01 -7.19 36.66
N CYS A 88 13.71 -7.03 35.53
CA CYS A 88 13.12 -7.12 34.19
C CYS A 88 12.49 -8.49 33.93
N LYS A 89 13.19 -9.57 34.30
CA LYS A 89 12.72 -10.93 34.10
C LYS A 89 11.43 -11.23 34.87
N LYS A 90 11.38 -10.82 36.14
CA LYS A 90 10.19 -10.96 36.97
C LYS A 90 9.00 -10.18 36.39
N ALA A 91 9.24 -8.94 35.98
CA ALA A 91 8.20 -8.07 35.44
C ALA A 91 7.60 -8.61 34.12
N ILE A 92 8.41 -9.24 33.27
CA ILE A 92 7.98 -9.86 32.00
C ILE A 92 7.26 -11.20 32.25
N ASP A 93 7.86 -12.11 33.01
CA ASP A 93 7.38 -13.51 33.08
C ASP A 93 6.27 -13.72 34.10
N GLU A 94 6.44 -13.17 35.31
CA GLU A 94 5.59 -13.45 36.46
C GLU A 94 4.50 -12.40 36.59
N ASP A 95 4.89 -11.12 36.65
CA ASP A 95 3.94 -10.03 36.86
C ASP A 95 3.20 -9.67 35.56
N LYS A 96 3.76 -10.03 34.39
CA LYS A 96 3.20 -9.80 33.04
C LYS A 96 2.68 -8.37 32.83
N ILE A 97 3.43 -7.40 33.37
CA ILE A 97 3.02 -5.99 33.39
C ILE A 97 3.05 -5.38 31.97
N PHE A 98 3.87 -5.96 31.08
CA PHE A 98 4.13 -5.41 29.75
C PHE A 98 3.58 -6.29 28.62
N THR A 99 2.73 -5.70 27.79
CA THR A 99 2.10 -6.28 26.59
C THR A 99 2.56 -5.55 25.34
N ALA A 100 2.24 -6.08 24.15
CA ALA A 100 2.62 -5.43 22.89
C ALA A 100 2.13 -3.98 22.74
N GLU A 101 1.04 -3.61 23.43
CA GLU A 101 0.41 -2.29 23.37
C GLU A 101 1.14 -1.23 24.22
N ASN A 102 1.85 -1.63 25.28
CA ASN A 102 2.52 -0.71 26.20
C ASN A 102 4.05 -0.79 26.12
N MET A 103 4.58 -1.00 24.91
CA MET A 103 6.02 -1.13 24.66
C MET A 103 6.85 0.05 25.19
N ASP A 104 6.34 1.28 25.11
CA ASP A 104 7.04 2.45 25.62
C ASP A 104 7.25 2.39 27.14
N ALA A 105 6.26 1.90 27.90
CA ALA A 105 6.38 1.71 29.34
C ALA A 105 7.41 0.61 29.70
N MET A 106 7.54 -0.41 28.86
CA MET A 106 8.58 -1.43 28.99
C MET A 106 9.97 -0.84 28.73
N ILE A 107 10.10 0.01 27.72
CA ILE A 107 11.33 0.75 27.44
C ILE A 107 11.68 1.62 28.65
N ASP A 108 10.74 2.43 29.17
CA ASP A 108 10.92 3.24 30.37
C ASP A 108 11.44 2.41 31.56
N PHE A 109 10.80 1.27 31.82
CA PHE A 109 11.18 0.38 32.91
C PHE A 109 12.59 -0.21 32.75
N ILE A 110 12.96 -0.65 31.55
CA ILE A 110 14.31 -1.15 31.30
C ILE A 110 15.35 -0.07 31.56
N TYR A 111 15.12 1.15 31.08
CA TYR A 111 16.07 2.24 31.25
C TYR A 111 16.21 2.67 32.71
N ASP A 112 15.11 2.71 33.47
CA ASP A 112 15.12 2.97 34.91
C ASP A 112 15.94 1.94 35.69
N LYS A 113 15.88 0.66 35.30
CA LYS A 113 16.57 -0.44 36.01
C LYS A 113 17.99 -0.70 35.54
N MET A 114 18.27 -0.65 34.24
CA MET A 114 19.55 -1.06 33.66
C MET A 114 20.53 0.11 33.46
N PHE A 115 20.04 1.34 33.37
CA PHE A 115 20.85 2.53 33.06
C PHE A 115 20.71 3.61 34.15
N THR A 116 20.92 3.21 35.40
CA THR A 116 21.08 4.12 36.54
C THR A 116 22.33 4.99 36.35
N LYS A 117 22.43 6.08 37.15
CA LYS A 117 23.59 6.99 37.09
C LYS A 117 24.92 6.27 37.35
N THR A 118 24.93 5.32 38.30
CA THR A 118 26.10 4.50 38.64
C THR A 118 26.45 3.54 37.52
N MET A 119 25.46 2.87 36.91
CA MET A 119 25.70 2.00 35.75
C MET A 119 26.29 2.75 34.57
N ILE A 120 25.78 3.94 34.26
CA ILE A 120 26.29 4.76 33.16
C ILE A 120 27.77 5.10 33.39
N GLN A 121 28.13 5.53 34.60
CA GLN A 121 29.52 5.83 34.97
C GLN A 121 30.44 4.61 34.87
N LYS A 122 29.99 3.45 35.36
CA LYS A 122 30.74 2.18 35.25
C LYS A 122 30.99 1.79 33.79
N ILE A 123 30.01 1.99 32.91
CA ILE A 123 30.13 1.71 31.47
C ILE A 123 31.13 2.67 30.81
N GLU A 124 31.03 3.97 31.10
CA GLU A 124 31.97 4.97 30.58
C GLU A 124 33.41 4.67 31.03
N GLN A 125 33.59 4.29 32.29
CA GLN A 125 34.90 3.90 32.82
C GLN A 125 35.45 2.64 32.14
N MET A 126 34.62 1.61 31.96
CA MET A 126 35.02 0.40 31.23
C MET A 126 35.49 0.73 29.81
N VAL A 127 34.79 1.62 29.12
CA VAL A 127 35.18 2.02 27.76
C VAL A 127 36.50 2.77 27.77
N GLU A 128 36.70 3.69 28.71
CA GLU A 128 37.95 4.46 28.82
C GLU A 128 39.16 3.54 29.07
N ASP A 129 39.01 2.58 29.98
CA ASP A 129 40.08 1.63 30.33
C ASP A 129 40.41 0.65 29.20
N ASN A 130 39.41 0.30 28.36
CA ASN A 130 39.56 -0.68 27.30
C ASN A 130 39.83 -0.09 25.91
N TYR A 131 39.73 1.23 25.77
CA TYR A 131 40.02 1.90 24.50
C TYR A 131 41.53 2.19 24.38
N THR A 132 42.24 1.34 23.65
CA THR A 132 43.69 1.47 23.44
C THR A 132 44.07 2.00 22.05
N ASP A 133 43.11 2.15 21.15
CA ASP A 133 43.35 2.61 19.78
C ASP A 133 43.43 4.14 19.73
N ASP A 134 44.55 4.71 19.29
CA ASP A 134 44.64 6.14 19.01
C ASP A 134 44.54 6.39 17.50
N ILE A 135 43.35 6.80 17.05
CA ILE A 135 43.10 7.08 15.63
C ILE A 135 43.50 8.49 15.20
N GLU A 136 43.79 9.39 16.14
CA GLU A 136 44.18 10.79 15.89
C GLU A 136 45.70 10.97 15.92
N GLY A 137 46.40 10.20 16.75
CA GLY A 137 47.86 10.22 16.86
C GLY A 137 48.60 9.37 15.82
N ASP A 138 47.88 8.65 14.95
CA ASP A 138 48.47 7.68 14.01
C ASP A 138 49.27 8.37 12.88
N LYS A 139 50.58 8.49 13.08
CA LYS A 139 51.56 8.94 12.08
C LYS A 139 51.79 7.91 10.96
N ASP A 140 51.32 6.66 11.10
CA ASP A 140 51.61 5.55 10.19
C ASP A 140 50.53 5.26 9.13
N GLY A 141 49.55 6.15 8.97
CA GLY A 141 48.68 6.12 7.77
C GLY A 141 47.62 5.02 7.75
N LYS A 142 47.29 4.41 8.90
CA LYS A 142 46.21 3.42 9.00
C LYS A 142 44.82 4.08 8.98
N TYR A 143 44.75 5.32 9.48
CA TYR A 143 43.51 6.12 9.57
C TYR A 143 43.58 7.49 8.87
N SER A 144 44.77 8.01 8.57
CA SER A 144 44.94 9.31 7.91
C SER A 144 44.82 9.20 6.39
N ALA A 145 43.84 9.88 5.82
CA ALA A 145 43.76 10.10 4.38
C ALA A 145 44.89 11.08 3.99
N LYS A 146 45.93 10.57 3.34
CA LYS A 146 46.97 11.41 2.73
C LYS A 146 46.32 12.47 1.81
N GLY A 147 46.38 13.73 2.23
CA GLY A 147 46.48 14.89 1.33
C GLY A 147 45.22 15.41 0.63
N ALA A 148 44.02 14.95 0.96
CA ALA A 148 42.80 15.56 0.41
C ALA A 148 42.09 16.37 1.49
N LYS A 149 41.66 17.60 1.14
CA LYS A 149 40.75 18.43 1.95
C LYS A 149 39.41 17.72 2.13
N TYR A 150 39.37 16.65 2.92
CA TYR A 150 38.15 16.01 3.33
C TYR A 150 37.52 16.85 4.43
N LEU A 151 36.20 17.01 4.39
CA LEU A 151 35.46 17.77 5.40
C LEU A 151 35.66 17.12 6.77
N GLU A 152 36.17 17.89 7.74
CA GLU A 152 36.35 17.52 9.16
C GLU A 152 35.04 16.94 9.76
N SER A 153 33.89 17.38 9.25
CA SER A 153 32.57 16.85 9.63
C SER A 153 32.36 15.36 9.31
N LEU A 154 33.16 14.75 8.43
CA LEU A 154 33.09 13.32 8.07
C LEU A 154 34.08 12.44 8.82
N GLU A 155 35.03 13.03 9.53
CA GLU A 155 36.06 12.30 10.25
C GLU A 155 35.56 11.88 11.65
N PHE A 156 35.81 10.63 12.00
CA PHE A 156 35.52 10.14 13.35
C PHE A 156 36.73 10.42 14.25
N THR A 157 36.48 10.80 15.49
CA THR A 157 37.49 11.13 16.51
C THR A 157 37.56 9.98 17.51
N ASN A 158 38.60 9.98 18.34
CA ASN A 158 38.72 8.99 19.42
C ASN A 158 37.46 9.02 20.32
N GLU A 159 36.98 10.22 20.67
CA GLU A 159 35.75 10.42 21.44
C GLU A 159 34.52 9.84 20.74
N HIS A 160 34.41 9.99 19.41
CA HIS A 160 33.30 9.39 18.67
C HIS A 160 33.29 7.86 18.79
N ILE A 161 34.47 7.22 18.74
CA ILE A 161 34.58 5.76 18.85
C ILE A 161 34.23 5.29 20.27
N LYS A 162 34.73 5.98 21.30
CA LYS A 162 34.38 5.69 22.70
C LYS A 162 32.87 5.75 22.93
N ILE A 163 32.20 6.80 22.44
CA ILE A 163 30.73 6.91 22.52
C ILE A 163 30.06 5.72 21.80
N MET A 164 30.52 5.36 20.59
CA MET A 164 29.97 4.21 19.87
C MET A 164 30.19 2.87 20.60
N LEU A 165 31.32 2.70 21.27
CA LEU A 165 31.63 1.52 22.09
C LEU A 165 30.74 1.46 23.34
N ALA A 166 30.53 2.59 24.02
CA ALA A 166 29.62 2.69 25.16
C ALA A 166 28.18 2.33 24.76
N ILE A 167 27.68 2.92 23.66
CA ILE A 167 26.37 2.59 23.10
C ILE A 167 26.31 1.10 22.73
N SER A 168 27.34 0.58 22.06
CA SER A 168 27.40 -0.84 21.68
C SER A 168 27.33 -1.77 22.90
N PHE A 169 28.05 -1.45 23.97
CA PHE A 169 27.99 -2.22 25.21
C PHE A 169 26.59 -2.13 25.86
N GLY A 170 25.99 -0.94 25.91
CA GLY A 170 24.61 -0.75 26.33
C GLY A 170 23.61 -1.61 25.53
N MET A 171 23.79 -1.70 24.21
CA MET A 171 23.00 -2.59 23.36
C MET A 171 23.21 -4.07 23.73
N LYS A 172 24.45 -4.50 23.98
CA LYS A 172 24.76 -5.89 24.37
C LYS A 172 24.02 -6.29 25.65
N ILE A 173 24.02 -5.45 26.68
CA ILE A 173 23.33 -5.75 27.94
C ILE A 173 21.80 -5.63 27.82
N LEU A 174 21.28 -4.73 26.99
CA LEU A 174 19.84 -4.57 26.79
C LEU A 174 19.24 -5.69 25.92
N SER A 175 20.03 -6.25 24.99
CA SER A 175 19.57 -7.22 23.98
C SER A 175 18.86 -8.44 24.56
N PRO A 176 19.39 -9.14 25.60
CA PRO A 176 18.73 -10.32 26.17
C PRO A 176 17.33 -10.03 26.69
N VAL A 177 17.13 -8.90 27.37
CA VAL A 177 15.83 -8.51 27.93
C VAL A 177 14.85 -8.16 26.81
N MET A 178 15.29 -7.34 25.85
CA MET A 178 14.46 -6.92 24.70
C MET A 178 13.99 -8.12 23.86
N TYR A 179 14.90 -9.04 23.49
CA TYR A 179 14.52 -10.20 22.69
C TYR A 179 13.67 -11.20 23.45
N HIS A 180 13.86 -11.28 24.77
CA HIS A 180 13.01 -12.08 25.61
C HIS A 180 11.59 -11.54 25.66
N TYR A 181 11.43 -10.23 25.84
CA TYR A 181 10.14 -9.54 25.74
C TYR A 181 9.44 -9.81 24.40
N PHE A 182 10.13 -9.65 23.26
CA PHE A 182 9.56 -9.97 21.95
C PHE A 182 9.13 -11.44 21.84
N SER A 183 9.87 -12.36 22.46
CA SER A 183 9.59 -13.79 22.40
C SER A 183 8.38 -14.22 23.23
N ILE A 184 8.15 -13.57 24.38
CA ILE A 184 7.01 -13.81 25.28
C ILE A 184 5.73 -13.19 24.70
N ASN A 185 5.80 -11.95 24.22
CA ASN A 185 4.65 -11.24 23.66
C ASN A 185 4.36 -11.56 22.19
N VAL A 186 5.08 -12.53 21.61
CA VAL A 186 4.90 -13.03 20.23
C VAL A 186 4.94 -11.89 19.19
N ILE A 187 5.82 -10.90 19.43
CA ILE A 187 5.96 -9.74 18.55
C ILE A 187 6.73 -10.17 17.30
N LYS A 188 6.08 -10.05 16.13
CA LYS A 188 6.73 -10.29 14.83
C LYS A 188 7.55 -9.07 14.45
N LEU A 189 8.86 -9.25 14.37
CA LEU A 189 9.80 -8.22 13.92
C LEU A 189 9.68 -8.06 12.40
N ASP A 190 8.81 -7.16 11.94
CA ASP A 190 8.71 -6.80 10.53
C ASP A 190 9.86 -5.90 10.10
N LYS A 191 10.23 -5.97 8.82
CA LYS A 191 11.27 -5.17 8.20
C LYS A 191 10.89 -3.68 8.07
N SER A 192 9.60 -3.35 8.13
CA SER A 192 9.06 -2.01 7.96
C SER A 192 9.01 -1.20 9.27
N VAL A 193 8.99 -1.86 10.43
CA VAL A 193 8.82 -1.23 11.74
C VAL A 193 10.10 -1.29 12.56
N PHE A 194 10.54 -0.12 13.05
CA PHE A 194 11.80 0.07 13.78
C PHE A 194 11.71 -0.25 15.27
N TYR A 195 11.11 -1.39 15.64
CA TYR A 195 10.91 -1.75 17.05
C TYR A 195 12.24 -1.84 17.81
N ILE A 196 13.27 -2.45 17.21
CA ILE A 196 14.58 -2.63 17.87
C ILE A 196 15.26 -1.26 18.07
N TYR A 197 15.21 -0.39 17.06
CA TYR A 197 15.76 0.96 17.16
C TYR A 197 15.11 1.76 18.28
N ASN A 198 13.80 1.63 18.52
CA ASN A 198 13.12 2.33 19.60
C ASN A 198 13.70 1.96 20.98
N PHE A 199 14.06 0.69 21.19
CA PHE A 199 14.76 0.27 22.42
C PHE A 199 16.17 0.85 22.52
N TYR A 200 16.88 1.05 21.40
CA TYR A 200 18.26 1.55 21.42
C TYR A 200 18.38 3.07 21.36
N LYS A 201 17.34 3.79 20.93
CA LYS A 201 17.37 5.24 20.69
C LYS A 201 17.88 6.02 21.91
N ARG A 202 17.41 5.70 23.11
CA ARG A 202 17.78 6.46 24.33
C ARG A 202 19.24 6.26 24.74
N LEU A 203 19.91 5.18 24.30
CA LEU A 203 21.37 5.04 24.52
C LEU A 203 22.16 6.18 23.85
N PHE A 204 21.67 6.69 22.73
CA PHE A 204 22.29 7.84 22.05
C PHE A 204 22.14 9.13 22.86
N ASP A 205 21.04 9.28 23.60
CA ASP A 205 20.83 10.44 24.46
C ASP A 205 21.65 10.33 25.76
N ILE A 206 21.77 9.11 26.30
CA ILE A 206 22.53 8.83 27.54
C ILE A 206 24.04 9.00 27.34
N PHE A 207 24.61 8.36 26.32
CA PHE A 207 26.06 8.36 26.09
C PHE A 207 26.51 9.45 25.10
N GLY A 208 25.58 10.05 24.35
CA GLY A 208 25.87 11.10 23.35
C GLY A 208 25.88 12.52 23.90
N THR A 209 26.08 12.70 25.21
CA THR A 209 26.07 14.03 25.87
C THR A 209 27.15 14.97 25.32
N ARG A 210 28.31 14.43 24.94
CA ARG A 210 29.43 15.18 24.36
C ARG A 210 29.29 15.43 22.86
N CYS A 211 28.63 14.52 22.14
CA CYS A 211 28.43 14.62 20.70
C CYS A 211 27.19 13.83 20.26
N ASN A 212 26.36 14.44 19.42
CA ASN A 212 25.21 13.77 18.83
C ASN A 212 25.65 12.71 17.81
N MET A 213 25.87 11.49 18.30
CA MET A 213 26.37 10.38 17.49
C MET A 213 25.39 9.96 16.39
N TYR A 214 24.09 10.09 16.63
CA TYR A 214 23.08 9.82 15.61
C TYR A 214 23.22 10.77 14.42
N ASN A 215 23.36 12.07 14.68
CA ASN A 215 23.57 13.06 13.64
C ASN A 215 24.89 12.86 12.91
N LYS A 216 25.96 12.47 13.61
CA LYS A 216 27.26 12.15 13.00
C LYS A 216 27.14 10.99 12.01
N LEU A 217 26.52 9.88 12.42
CA LEU A 217 26.26 8.72 11.56
C LEU A 217 25.34 9.05 10.38
N PHE A 218 24.35 9.93 10.62
CA PHE A 218 23.44 10.41 9.59
C PHE A 218 24.15 11.24 8.53
N VAL A 219 24.94 12.25 8.92
CA VAL A 219 25.70 13.08 7.99
C VAL A 219 26.69 12.23 7.19
N TYR A 220 27.40 11.31 7.86
CA TYR A 220 28.31 10.38 7.21
C TYR A 220 27.60 9.53 6.13
N THR A 221 26.47 8.92 6.50
CA THR A 221 25.70 8.07 5.59
C THR A 221 25.09 8.88 4.44
N LYS A 222 24.55 10.07 4.74
CA LYS A 222 24.00 11.00 3.75
C LYS A 222 25.03 11.33 2.68
N THR A 223 26.26 11.71 3.06
CA THR A 223 27.31 12.02 2.10
C THR A 223 27.60 10.82 1.18
N LYS A 224 27.67 9.59 1.72
CA LYS A 224 27.90 8.39 0.91
C LYS A 224 26.75 8.00 0.01
N VAL A 225 25.50 8.20 0.45
CA VAL A 225 24.32 7.99 -0.40
C VAL A 225 24.28 9.02 -1.53
N LEU A 226 24.55 10.30 -1.25
CA LEU A 226 24.59 11.36 -2.27
C LEU A 226 25.73 11.17 -3.29
N GLU A 227 26.94 10.80 -2.83
CA GLU A 227 28.04 10.39 -3.72
C GLU A 227 27.62 9.22 -4.62
N SER A 228 26.89 8.25 -4.07
CA SER A 228 26.40 7.09 -4.83
C SER A 228 25.28 7.47 -5.81
N LYS A 229 24.38 8.40 -5.45
CA LYS A 229 23.33 8.90 -6.33
C LYS A 229 23.92 9.63 -7.53
N ALA A 230 24.88 10.51 -7.32
CA ALA A 230 25.55 11.24 -8.41
C ALA A 230 26.16 10.27 -9.46
N ASN A 231 26.67 9.12 -9.02
CA ASN A 231 27.23 8.10 -9.91
C ASN A 231 26.19 7.14 -10.54
N ASN A 232 24.99 7.02 -9.95
CA ASN A 232 23.98 6.02 -10.33
C ASN A 232 22.58 6.64 -10.45
N GLU A 233 22.49 7.84 -11.01
CA GLU A 233 21.28 8.67 -10.99
C GLU A 233 20.05 7.94 -11.55
N LEU A 234 20.21 7.21 -12.66
CA LEU A 234 19.13 6.45 -13.30
C LEU A 234 18.48 5.43 -12.35
N ILE A 235 19.29 4.73 -11.55
CA ILE A 235 18.79 3.71 -10.61
C ILE A 235 18.05 4.39 -9.45
N PHE A 236 18.58 5.50 -8.94
CA PHE A 236 17.92 6.25 -7.88
C PHE A 236 16.58 6.84 -8.35
N ASN A 237 16.51 7.39 -9.56
CA ASN A 237 15.27 7.94 -10.13
C ASN A 237 14.22 6.84 -10.34
N GLN A 238 14.61 5.64 -10.79
CA GLN A 238 13.70 4.49 -10.87
C GLN A 238 13.13 4.09 -9.52
N ARG A 239 13.93 4.19 -8.45
CA ARG A 239 13.52 3.86 -7.07
C ARG A 239 12.65 4.94 -6.45
N GLU A 240 12.87 6.19 -6.80
CA GLU A 240 12.02 7.31 -6.41
C GLU A 240 10.58 7.16 -6.94
N ILE A 241 10.41 6.68 -8.19
CA ILE A 241 9.09 6.33 -8.75
C ILE A 241 8.39 5.26 -7.90
N MET A 242 9.13 4.36 -7.25
CA MET A 242 8.59 3.34 -6.35
C MET A 242 8.33 3.85 -4.92
N GLY A 243 8.47 5.15 -4.67
CA GLY A 243 8.25 5.78 -3.38
C GLY A 243 9.43 5.69 -2.40
N TYR A 244 10.63 5.33 -2.88
CA TYR A 244 11.85 5.38 -2.07
C TYR A 244 12.58 6.71 -2.31
N ASP A 245 12.38 7.67 -1.43
CA ASP A 245 13.18 8.90 -1.44
C ASP A 245 14.56 8.68 -0.80
N GLU A 246 15.49 9.59 -1.09
CA GLU A 246 16.85 9.53 -0.57
C GLU A 246 16.90 9.52 0.95
N PHE A 247 16.04 10.29 1.62
CA PHE A 247 16.04 10.37 3.07
C PHE A 247 15.49 9.09 3.70
N SER A 248 14.49 8.43 3.10
CA SER A 248 14.08 7.09 3.55
C SER A 248 15.20 6.07 3.45
N ILE A 249 16.01 6.11 2.39
CA ILE A 249 17.17 5.22 2.23
C ILE A 249 18.21 5.52 3.30
N ILE A 250 18.55 6.80 3.52
CA ILE A 250 19.50 7.20 4.55
C ILE A 250 19.01 6.77 5.94
N HIS A 251 17.75 7.03 6.28
CA HIS A 251 17.17 6.63 7.56
C HIS A 251 17.17 5.12 7.74
N LYS A 252 16.85 4.35 6.69
CA LYS A 252 16.92 2.89 6.72
C LYS A 252 18.35 2.41 6.99
N PHE A 253 19.35 2.97 6.30
CA PHE A 253 20.74 2.59 6.49
C PHE A 253 21.24 2.91 7.90
N VAL A 254 20.91 4.08 8.44
CA VAL A 254 21.31 4.45 9.80
C VAL A 254 20.56 3.61 10.85
N ARG A 255 19.23 3.66 10.88
CA ARG A 255 18.45 3.03 11.95
C ARG A 255 18.54 1.52 11.89
N LYS A 256 18.33 0.92 10.72
CA LYS A 256 18.27 -0.54 10.60
C LYS A 256 19.65 -1.15 10.43
N ASN A 257 20.37 -0.74 9.40
CA ASN A 257 21.58 -1.45 9.00
C ASN A 257 22.76 -1.13 9.92
N ILE A 258 22.95 0.13 10.32
CA ILE A 258 24.03 0.50 11.24
C ILE A 258 23.62 0.16 12.67
N ILE A 259 22.51 0.72 13.17
CA ILE A 259 22.16 0.67 14.59
C ILE A 259 21.58 -0.71 14.99
N GLU A 260 20.46 -1.14 14.42
CA GLU A 260 19.77 -2.38 14.86
C GLU A 260 20.57 -3.68 14.61
N ASP A 261 21.21 -3.79 13.44
CA ASP A 261 21.79 -5.05 12.97
C ASP A 261 23.29 -5.20 13.22
N ASN A 262 24.05 -4.10 13.36
CA ASN A 262 25.51 -4.15 13.38
C ASN A 262 26.20 -3.44 14.54
N MET A 263 25.61 -2.39 15.13
CA MET A 263 26.28 -1.61 16.18
C MET A 263 26.55 -2.44 17.45
N VAL A 264 25.67 -3.38 17.78
CA VAL A 264 25.89 -4.34 18.90
C VAL A 264 27.16 -5.20 18.72
N LYS A 265 27.65 -5.36 17.48
CA LYS A 265 28.83 -6.18 17.16
C LYS A 265 30.16 -5.46 17.35
N PHE A 266 30.16 -4.16 17.65
CA PHE A 266 31.42 -3.43 17.79
C PHE A 266 32.24 -3.97 18.96
N LYS A 267 33.54 -4.09 18.75
CA LYS A 267 34.49 -4.65 19.71
C LYS A 267 35.63 -3.68 19.98
N PHE A 268 36.20 -3.80 21.18
CA PHE A 268 37.45 -3.14 21.51
C PHE A 268 38.59 -3.72 20.65
N ASN A 269 39.45 -2.83 20.16
CA ASN A 269 40.61 -3.10 19.28
C ASN A 269 40.27 -3.60 17.87
N GLU A 270 39.02 -3.45 17.43
CA GLU A 270 38.65 -3.64 16.02
C GLU A 270 38.48 -2.28 15.31
N ASN A 271 38.74 -2.27 14.01
CA ASN A 271 38.58 -1.06 13.19
C ASN A 271 37.09 -0.77 12.92
N ILE A 272 36.44 -0.08 13.88
CA ILE A 272 35.02 0.30 13.83
C ILE A 272 34.71 1.17 12.61
N ILE A 273 35.59 2.11 12.25
CA ILE A 273 35.41 2.99 11.10
C ILE A 273 35.42 2.17 9.80
N GLY A 274 36.36 1.23 9.66
CA GLY A 274 36.46 0.32 8.53
C GLY A 274 35.22 -0.58 8.42
N PHE A 275 34.69 -1.04 9.55
CA PHE A 275 33.46 -1.82 9.59
C PHE A 275 32.24 -0.98 9.16
N LEU A 276 32.09 0.26 9.65
CA LEU A 276 31.05 1.20 9.22
C LEU A 276 31.10 1.48 7.71
N LYS A 277 32.29 1.79 7.18
CA LYS A 277 32.54 1.98 5.74
C LYS A 277 32.05 0.77 4.94
N THR A 278 32.38 -0.42 5.42
CA THR A 278 32.02 -1.69 4.77
C THR A 278 30.52 -1.93 4.77
N ILE A 279 29.83 -1.67 5.89
CA ILE A 279 28.37 -1.79 5.99
C ILE A 279 27.70 -0.89 4.95
N VAL A 280 28.01 0.41 4.94
CA VAL A 280 27.39 1.37 4.01
C VAL A 280 27.67 0.97 2.56
N LYS A 281 28.90 0.56 2.24
CA LYS A 281 29.27 0.09 0.90
C LYS A 281 28.44 -1.12 0.45
N TYR A 282 28.28 -2.14 1.30
CA TYR A 282 27.47 -3.31 0.95
C TYR A 282 25.99 -2.98 0.83
N GLN A 283 25.44 -2.12 1.69
CA GLN A 283 24.05 -1.72 1.57
C GLN A 283 23.77 -0.92 0.30
N LEU A 284 24.68 -0.02 -0.10
CA LEU A 284 24.61 0.65 -1.40
C LEU A 284 24.70 -0.35 -2.56
N LEU A 285 25.60 -1.34 -2.48
CA LEU A 285 25.72 -2.36 -3.51
C LEU A 285 24.43 -3.19 -3.64
N TYR A 286 23.82 -3.60 -2.53
CA TYR A 286 22.55 -4.32 -2.54
C TYR A 286 21.41 -3.46 -3.07
N PHE A 287 21.37 -2.18 -2.70
CA PHE A 287 20.38 -1.24 -3.20
C PHE A 287 20.47 -1.06 -4.72
N ILE A 288 21.69 -0.95 -5.26
CA ILE A 288 21.95 -0.82 -6.70
C ILE A 288 21.61 -2.11 -7.46
N ARG A 289 21.93 -3.27 -6.89
CA ARG A 289 21.76 -4.58 -7.55
C ARG A 289 20.39 -5.22 -7.40
N GLU A 290 19.54 -4.72 -6.51
CA GLU A 290 18.24 -5.34 -6.26
C GLU A 290 17.38 -5.29 -7.54
N GLU A 291 17.01 -6.46 -8.05
CA GLU A 291 16.22 -6.60 -9.27
C GLU A 291 14.78 -6.16 -9.03
N LEU A 292 14.27 -5.30 -9.91
CA LEU A 292 12.89 -4.87 -9.88
C LEU A 292 11.99 -6.01 -10.36
N LYS A 293 10.93 -6.32 -9.60
CA LYS A 293 9.94 -7.36 -9.98
C LYS A 293 9.26 -7.10 -11.32
N ARG A 294 9.24 -5.84 -11.76
CA ARG A 294 8.64 -5.40 -13.02
C ARG A 294 9.58 -4.41 -13.69
N THR A 295 9.76 -4.56 -14.99
CA THR A 295 10.52 -3.62 -15.80
C THR A 295 9.71 -2.33 -15.95
N LEU A 296 10.25 -1.23 -15.43
CA LEU A 296 9.69 0.10 -15.69
C LEU A 296 9.88 0.41 -17.18
N THR A 297 8.78 0.67 -17.87
CA THR A 297 8.80 1.09 -19.28
C THR A 297 8.36 2.54 -19.32
N GLU A 298 9.17 3.40 -19.93
CA GLU A 298 8.82 4.79 -20.13
C GLU A 298 7.63 4.89 -21.09
N VAL A 299 6.62 5.66 -20.70
CA VAL A 299 5.45 5.91 -21.53
C VAL A 299 5.73 7.14 -22.37
N THR A 300 6.25 6.91 -23.58
CA THR A 300 6.56 7.97 -24.54
C THR A 300 5.49 8.05 -25.64
N TYR A 301 5.28 9.23 -26.19
CA TYR A 301 4.45 9.44 -27.39
C TYR A 301 5.21 9.17 -28.70
N THR A 302 6.55 9.06 -28.61
CA THR A 302 7.42 8.79 -29.75
C THR A 302 7.25 7.35 -30.21
N LYS A 303 7.01 7.15 -31.50
CA LYS A 303 6.84 5.82 -32.09
C LYS A 303 8.19 5.12 -32.22
N ASN A 304 8.27 3.88 -31.77
CA ASN A 304 9.46 3.05 -31.93
C ASN A 304 9.56 2.52 -33.38
N ALA A 305 10.60 1.75 -33.71
CA ALA A 305 10.79 1.14 -35.04
C ALA A 305 9.58 0.31 -35.51
N ASP A 306 8.79 -0.23 -34.58
CA ASP A 306 7.54 -0.97 -34.85
C ASP A 306 6.30 -0.08 -35.08
N GLY A 307 6.46 1.25 -35.11
CA GLY A 307 5.38 2.20 -35.37
C GLY A 307 4.42 2.47 -34.19
N LEU A 308 4.62 1.81 -33.04
CA LEU A 308 3.84 1.99 -31.82
C LEU A 308 4.60 2.85 -30.79
N SER A 309 3.90 3.78 -30.16
CA SER A 309 4.41 4.56 -29.04
C SER A 309 4.30 3.79 -27.71
N GLY A 310 5.00 4.24 -26.67
CA GLY A 310 4.85 3.71 -25.31
C GLY A 310 3.42 3.84 -24.79
N VAL A 311 2.72 4.91 -25.18
CA VAL A 311 1.29 5.13 -24.90
C VAL A 311 0.43 4.08 -25.62
N ASP A 312 0.69 3.82 -26.90
CA ASP A 312 -0.07 2.82 -27.65
C ASP A 312 0.08 1.43 -27.03
N LYS A 313 1.30 1.05 -26.61
CA LYS A 313 1.54 -0.22 -25.91
C LYS A 313 0.84 -0.29 -24.56
N LEU A 314 0.77 0.82 -23.82
CA LEU A 314 0.02 0.90 -22.56
C LEU A 314 -1.48 0.74 -22.81
N VAL A 315 -2.04 1.43 -23.81
CA VAL A 315 -3.44 1.29 -24.21
C VAL A 315 -3.75 -0.14 -24.65
N MET A 316 -2.88 -0.76 -25.45
CA MET A 316 -3.03 -2.17 -25.86
C MET A 316 -3.06 -3.13 -24.66
N ASN A 317 -2.21 -2.90 -23.65
CA ASN A 317 -2.22 -3.69 -22.42
C ASN A 317 -3.45 -3.41 -21.54
N LEU A 318 -3.96 -2.18 -21.50
CA LEU A 318 -5.20 -1.84 -20.82
C LEU A 318 -6.44 -2.44 -21.51
N THR A 319 -6.41 -2.58 -22.84
CA THR A 319 -7.48 -3.22 -23.62
C THR A 319 -7.51 -4.74 -23.51
N LYS A 320 -6.49 -5.38 -22.90
CA LYS A 320 -6.64 -6.74 -22.41
C LYS A 320 -7.60 -6.70 -21.22
N SER A 321 -8.88 -6.78 -21.52
CA SER A 321 -9.94 -6.85 -20.51
C SER A 321 -9.62 -7.97 -19.55
N ASP A 322 -9.60 -7.65 -18.26
CA ASP A 322 -9.52 -8.63 -17.19
C ASP A 322 -10.72 -9.58 -17.32
N GLU A 323 -10.47 -10.88 -17.48
CA GLU A 323 -11.52 -11.90 -17.56
C GLU A 323 -12.47 -11.83 -16.35
N GLY A 324 -11.97 -11.37 -15.20
CA GLY A 324 -12.77 -11.12 -14.01
C GLY A 324 -13.83 -10.03 -14.21
N ASN A 325 -13.53 -8.97 -14.97
CA ASN A 325 -14.50 -7.91 -15.23
C ASN A 325 -15.62 -8.37 -16.16
N THR A 326 -15.32 -9.24 -17.13
CA THR A 326 -16.33 -9.85 -18.01
C THR A 326 -17.25 -10.77 -17.20
N LEU A 327 -16.67 -11.62 -16.35
CA LEU A 327 -17.44 -12.50 -15.44
C LEU A 327 -18.33 -11.72 -14.47
N ILE A 328 -17.82 -10.64 -13.87
CA ILE A 328 -18.60 -9.78 -12.98
C ILE A 328 -19.75 -9.10 -13.74
N ALA A 329 -19.50 -8.64 -14.97
CA ALA A 329 -20.55 -8.02 -15.79
C ALA A 329 -21.63 -9.03 -16.21
N GLU A 330 -21.26 -10.27 -16.55
CA GLU A 330 -22.21 -11.35 -16.84
C GLU A 330 -23.07 -11.68 -15.61
N LEU A 331 -22.44 -11.86 -14.44
CA LEU A 331 -23.13 -12.10 -13.17
C LEU A 331 -24.09 -10.95 -12.81
N ASN A 332 -23.64 -9.70 -12.95
CA ASN A 332 -24.48 -8.54 -12.72
C ASN A 332 -25.68 -8.57 -13.68
N ALA A 333 -25.46 -8.75 -14.99
CA ALA A 333 -26.53 -8.78 -15.97
C ALA A 333 -27.58 -9.87 -15.68
N GLU A 334 -27.16 -11.07 -15.26
CA GLU A 334 -28.07 -12.15 -14.85
C GLU A 334 -28.88 -11.79 -13.60
N MET A 335 -28.21 -11.33 -12.54
CA MET A 335 -28.88 -10.89 -11.31
C MET A 335 -29.89 -9.78 -11.57
N ILE A 336 -29.56 -8.83 -12.44
CA ILE A 336 -30.43 -7.72 -12.79
C ILE A 336 -31.62 -8.18 -13.63
N ILE A 337 -31.44 -9.11 -14.57
CA ILE A 337 -32.58 -9.69 -15.30
C ILE A 337 -33.53 -10.41 -14.35
N ASP A 338 -33.01 -11.11 -13.35
CA ASP A 338 -33.83 -11.75 -12.32
C ASP A 338 -34.56 -10.73 -11.43
N GLU A 339 -33.93 -9.61 -11.07
CA GLU A 339 -34.61 -8.52 -10.34
C GLU A 339 -35.66 -7.81 -11.20
N ILE A 340 -35.38 -7.58 -12.49
CA ILE A 340 -36.34 -7.00 -13.44
C ILE A 340 -37.54 -7.94 -13.61
N ARG A 341 -37.31 -9.26 -13.71
CA ARG A 341 -38.37 -10.28 -13.78
C ARG A 341 -39.18 -10.39 -12.48
N LYS A 342 -38.57 -10.14 -11.31
CA LYS A 342 -39.28 -10.15 -10.02
C LYS A 342 -40.06 -8.86 -9.76
N SER A 343 -39.55 -7.72 -10.22
CA SER A 343 -40.18 -6.41 -10.02
C SER A 343 -41.38 -6.17 -10.92
N PHE A 344 -41.40 -6.80 -12.11
CA PHE A 344 -42.53 -6.78 -13.03
C PHE A 344 -43.04 -8.21 -13.23
N ASP A 345 -44.21 -8.53 -12.65
CA ASP A 345 -44.89 -9.82 -12.82
C ASP A 345 -45.47 -9.97 -14.25
N VAL A 346 -44.56 -10.06 -15.22
CA VAL A 346 -44.86 -10.04 -16.64
C VAL A 346 -44.31 -11.32 -17.27
N PRO A 347 -45.19 -12.23 -17.72
CA PRO A 347 -44.75 -13.47 -18.33
C PRO A 347 -44.07 -13.18 -19.68
N ILE A 348 -42.83 -13.64 -19.82
CA ILE A 348 -42.10 -13.68 -21.10
C ILE A 348 -41.78 -15.14 -21.37
N THR A 349 -42.28 -15.67 -22.48
CA THR A 349 -42.02 -17.05 -22.89
C THR A 349 -40.75 -17.13 -23.72
N ASP A 350 -40.07 -18.29 -23.69
CA ASP A 350 -38.88 -18.52 -24.52
C ASP A 350 -39.20 -18.41 -26.02
N GLU A 351 -40.41 -18.75 -26.43
CA GLU A 351 -40.91 -18.59 -27.80
C GLU A 351 -40.98 -17.12 -28.23
N GLU A 352 -41.39 -16.21 -27.32
CA GLU A 352 -41.40 -14.77 -27.57
C GLU A 352 -39.98 -14.25 -27.74
N ILE A 353 -39.04 -14.69 -26.89
CA ILE A 353 -37.62 -14.31 -26.98
C ILE A 353 -37.02 -14.75 -28.32
N GLU A 354 -37.26 -15.99 -28.74
CA GLU A 354 -36.77 -16.52 -30.03
C GLU A 354 -37.39 -15.79 -31.24
N TYR A 355 -38.67 -15.41 -31.16
CA TYR A 355 -39.32 -14.60 -32.18
C TYR A 355 -38.60 -13.25 -32.36
N TYR A 356 -38.32 -12.55 -31.26
CA TYR A 356 -37.60 -11.27 -31.31
C TYR A 356 -36.13 -11.45 -31.69
N LYS A 357 -35.45 -12.52 -31.29
CA LYS A 357 -34.08 -12.83 -31.77
C LYS A 357 -34.02 -12.94 -33.29
N LYS A 358 -35.05 -13.55 -33.91
CA LYS A 358 -35.12 -13.79 -35.35
C LYS A 358 -35.48 -12.54 -36.16
N TYR A 359 -36.43 -11.74 -35.68
CA TYR A 359 -37.05 -10.68 -36.49
C TYR A 359 -36.67 -9.25 -36.07
N HIS A 360 -36.21 -9.02 -34.84
CA HIS A 360 -35.88 -7.67 -34.36
C HIS A 360 -34.41 -7.32 -34.64
N ARG A 361 -34.18 -6.12 -35.16
CA ARG A 361 -32.89 -5.52 -35.49
C ARG A 361 -32.89 -4.05 -35.04
N PRO A 362 -32.58 -3.77 -33.77
CA PRO A 362 -32.63 -2.42 -33.23
C PRO A 362 -31.48 -1.58 -33.76
N SER A 363 -31.77 -0.31 -33.98
CA SER A 363 -30.79 0.74 -34.23
C SER A 363 -29.98 1.05 -32.97
N LYS A 364 -28.81 1.68 -33.15
CA LYS A 364 -27.97 2.16 -32.04
C LYS A 364 -28.74 3.09 -31.08
N LEU A 365 -29.70 3.85 -31.61
CA LEU A 365 -30.51 4.77 -30.81
C LEU A 365 -31.52 4.01 -29.94
N GLN A 366 -32.24 3.02 -30.49
CA GLN A 366 -33.15 2.17 -29.72
C GLN A 366 -32.40 1.41 -28.61
N ILE A 367 -31.18 0.94 -28.88
CA ILE A 367 -30.33 0.31 -27.86
C ILE A 367 -29.96 1.30 -26.75
N ARG A 368 -29.53 2.52 -27.11
CA ARG A 368 -29.19 3.58 -26.14
C ARG A 368 -30.38 3.92 -25.24
N LEU A 369 -31.59 4.02 -25.79
CA LEU A 369 -32.80 4.35 -25.01
C LEU A 369 -33.14 3.26 -24.00
N VAL A 370 -33.12 1.98 -24.40
CA VAL A 370 -33.36 0.87 -23.47
C VAL A 370 -32.31 0.86 -22.36
N TYR A 371 -31.03 1.05 -22.70
CA TYR A 371 -29.96 1.08 -21.69
C TYR A 371 -30.02 2.27 -20.75
N ASN A 372 -30.41 3.46 -21.24
CA ASN A 372 -30.57 4.64 -20.39
C ASN A 372 -31.64 4.41 -19.31
N TYR A 373 -32.75 3.75 -19.66
CA TYR A 373 -33.80 3.44 -18.70
C TYR A 373 -33.31 2.49 -17.59
N TYR A 374 -32.56 1.45 -17.94
CA TYR A 374 -32.02 0.50 -16.95
C TYR A 374 -30.73 0.97 -16.27
N ALA A 375 -30.05 2.00 -16.78
CA ALA A 375 -28.78 2.48 -16.22
C ALA A 375 -28.88 2.89 -14.75
N LYS A 376 -30.04 3.39 -14.32
CA LYS A 376 -30.30 3.73 -12.91
C LYS A 376 -30.42 2.49 -12.03
N ILE A 377 -31.11 1.45 -12.50
CA ILE A 377 -31.23 0.17 -11.79
C ILE A 377 -29.85 -0.52 -11.72
N LEU A 378 -29.05 -0.36 -12.78
CA LEU A 378 -27.74 -0.98 -12.95
C LEU A 378 -26.60 -0.21 -12.26
N GLY A 379 -26.83 1.03 -11.82
CA GLY A 379 -25.80 1.91 -11.25
C GLY A 379 -24.69 2.35 -12.23
N ASN A 380 -24.66 1.84 -13.47
CA ASN A 380 -23.64 2.16 -14.47
C ASN A 380 -24.10 1.84 -15.91
N CYS A 381 -23.91 2.79 -16.83
CA CYS A 381 -24.17 2.60 -18.27
C CYS A 381 -23.18 1.66 -18.97
N ARG A 382 -22.01 1.37 -18.37
CA ARG A 382 -20.99 0.48 -18.97
C ARG A 382 -21.42 -0.98 -18.94
N ASP A 383 -22.05 -1.41 -17.85
CA ASP A 383 -22.46 -2.80 -17.65
C ASP A 383 -23.56 -3.17 -18.64
N CYS A 384 -24.44 -2.22 -18.98
CA CYS A 384 -25.43 -2.39 -20.06
C CYS A 384 -24.80 -2.75 -21.41
N LYS A 385 -23.60 -2.25 -21.72
CA LYS A 385 -22.95 -2.50 -23.02
C LYS A 385 -22.33 -3.90 -23.12
N LEU A 386 -22.19 -4.59 -21.99
CA LEU A 386 -21.64 -5.95 -21.90
C LEU A 386 -22.74 -7.02 -21.97
N THR A 387 -24.02 -6.63 -22.02
CA THR A 387 -25.14 -7.58 -22.11
C THR A 387 -25.16 -8.33 -23.44
N SER A 388 -25.51 -9.62 -23.40
CA SER A 388 -25.73 -10.43 -24.59
C SER A 388 -26.98 -9.99 -25.37
N ARG A 389 -27.11 -10.46 -26.63
CA ARG A 389 -28.26 -10.16 -27.48
C ARG A 389 -29.59 -10.61 -26.86
N GLU A 390 -29.57 -11.73 -26.17
CA GLU A 390 -30.73 -12.31 -25.49
C GLU A 390 -31.15 -11.48 -24.29
N GLN A 391 -30.18 -11.09 -23.47
CA GLN A 391 -30.36 -10.23 -22.31
C GLN A 391 -30.98 -8.88 -22.70
N TYR A 392 -30.49 -8.26 -23.78
CA TYR A 392 -31.08 -7.04 -24.34
C TYR A 392 -32.56 -7.22 -24.73
N ILE A 393 -32.91 -8.34 -25.38
CA ILE A 393 -34.29 -8.62 -25.80
C ILE A 393 -35.21 -8.73 -24.58
N ILE A 394 -34.77 -9.41 -23.52
CA ILE A 394 -35.53 -9.53 -22.27
C ILE A 394 -35.76 -8.15 -21.66
N MET A 395 -34.71 -7.32 -21.53
CA MET A 395 -34.82 -5.95 -21.02
C MET A 395 -35.80 -5.10 -21.84
N MET A 396 -35.72 -5.19 -23.17
CA MET A 396 -36.62 -4.50 -24.08
C MET A 396 -38.07 -4.97 -23.95
N LEU A 397 -38.31 -6.29 -23.84
CA LEU A 397 -39.66 -6.85 -23.71
C LEU A 397 -40.32 -6.45 -22.39
N VAL A 398 -39.57 -6.50 -21.28
CA VAL A 398 -40.08 -6.02 -19.99
C VAL A 398 -40.41 -4.53 -20.09
N LEU A 399 -39.55 -3.73 -20.71
CA LEU A 399 -39.79 -2.30 -20.88
C LEU A 399 -41.03 -2.03 -21.77
N LYS A 400 -41.17 -2.74 -22.89
CA LYS A 400 -42.34 -2.66 -23.78
C LYS A 400 -43.62 -2.92 -22.99
N LYS A 401 -43.68 -4.03 -22.26
CA LYS A 401 -44.87 -4.44 -21.51
C LYS A 401 -45.15 -3.50 -20.33
N LYS A 402 -44.11 -2.99 -19.66
CA LYS A 402 -44.26 -1.95 -18.62
C LYS A 402 -44.84 -0.67 -19.19
N LEU A 403 -44.28 -0.13 -20.29
CA LEU A 403 -44.78 1.11 -20.89
C LEU A 403 -46.22 0.96 -21.40
N LEU A 404 -46.60 -0.22 -21.88
CA LEU A 404 -48.00 -0.52 -22.25
C LEU A 404 -48.92 -0.61 -21.02
N PHE A 405 -48.41 -1.09 -19.89
CA PHE A 405 -49.14 -1.13 -18.62
C PHE A 405 -49.32 0.26 -18.02
N ASP A 406 -48.24 1.04 -17.92
CA ASP A 406 -48.23 2.40 -17.34
C ASP A 406 -49.08 3.38 -18.16
N ALA A 407 -49.15 3.18 -19.48
CA ALA A 407 -50.01 3.97 -20.35
C ALA A 407 -51.52 3.74 -20.08
N GLY A 408 -51.88 2.59 -19.50
CA GLY A 408 -53.25 2.15 -19.31
C GLY A 408 -54.01 1.95 -20.63
N ALA A 409 -55.12 1.20 -20.59
CA ALA A 409 -56.10 1.23 -21.67
C ALA A 409 -56.96 2.51 -21.52
N SER A 410 -56.38 3.68 -21.76
CA SER A 410 -57.17 4.91 -21.86
C SER A 410 -58.03 4.82 -23.13
N LYS A 411 -59.35 4.74 -22.93
CA LYS A 411 -60.35 4.99 -23.96
C LYS A 411 -60.62 6.48 -23.94
N ASP A 412 -60.23 7.18 -24.99
CA ASP A 412 -60.75 8.54 -25.22
C ASP A 412 -62.26 8.46 -25.54
N ASP A 413 -62.98 9.56 -25.33
CA ASP A 413 -64.43 9.74 -25.57
C ASP A 413 -64.92 9.35 -26.98
N ASN A 414 -64.00 9.05 -27.90
CA ASN A 414 -64.25 8.56 -29.26
C ASN A 414 -64.00 7.06 -29.46
N ASN A 415 -63.84 6.27 -28.38
CA ASN A 415 -63.63 4.81 -28.45
C ASN A 415 -62.37 4.40 -29.22
N VAL A 416 -61.36 5.28 -29.29
CA VAL A 416 -60.03 4.98 -29.82
C VAL A 416 -59.13 4.68 -28.62
N ILE A 417 -58.60 3.47 -28.56
CA ILE A 417 -57.55 3.10 -27.61
C ILE A 417 -56.39 4.07 -27.87
N SER A 418 -55.99 4.89 -26.89
CA SER A 418 -54.84 5.77 -27.04
C SER A 418 -53.58 4.91 -27.08
N THR A 419 -53.27 4.32 -28.23
CA THR A 419 -52.13 3.42 -28.43
C THR A 419 -50.84 4.20 -28.21
N THR A 420 -50.15 3.97 -27.10
CA THR A 420 -48.77 4.42 -26.92
C THR A 420 -47.93 3.82 -28.04
N VAL A 421 -47.15 4.67 -28.70
CA VAL A 421 -46.42 4.30 -29.92
C VAL A 421 -44.99 3.90 -29.58
N LEU A 422 -44.39 4.54 -28.59
CA LEU A 422 -43.02 4.31 -28.14
C LEU A 422 -42.69 2.84 -27.83
N PRO A 423 -43.55 2.04 -27.17
CA PRO A 423 -43.26 0.63 -26.92
C PRO A 423 -43.08 -0.18 -28.21
N TYR A 424 -43.86 0.14 -29.23
CA TYR A 424 -43.78 -0.49 -30.55
C TYR A 424 -42.61 0.02 -31.38
N ILE A 425 -42.20 1.27 -31.18
CA ILE A 425 -40.98 1.80 -31.78
C ILE A 425 -39.75 1.15 -31.14
N LEU A 426 -39.68 1.00 -29.82
CA LEU A 426 -38.54 0.35 -29.14
C LEU A 426 -38.40 -1.13 -29.54
N SER A 427 -39.52 -1.83 -29.72
CA SER A 427 -39.54 -3.24 -30.13
C SER A 427 -39.54 -3.46 -31.65
N GLY A 428 -39.71 -2.40 -32.45
CA GLY A 428 -39.78 -2.44 -33.91
C GLY A 428 -38.43 -2.33 -34.63
N ASN A 429 -38.46 -2.39 -35.96
CA ASN A 429 -37.27 -2.22 -36.80
C ASN A 429 -37.31 -0.87 -37.51
N LEU A 430 -36.13 -0.23 -37.61
CA LEU A 430 -35.97 0.96 -38.43
C LEU A 430 -36.12 0.62 -39.92
N GLU A 431 -36.91 1.41 -40.63
CA GLU A 431 -37.08 1.31 -42.09
C GLU A 431 -36.10 2.29 -42.78
N GLY A 432 -35.02 1.76 -43.36
CA GLY A 432 -33.98 2.55 -44.01
C GLY A 432 -32.87 3.04 -43.06
N ASP A 433 -32.24 4.17 -43.40
CA ASP A 433 -31.19 4.80 -42.58
C ASP A 433 -31.77 5.85 -41.63
N MET A 434 -31.17 6.00 -40.45
CA MET A 434 -31.53 7.06 -39.50
C MET A 434 -31.33 8.44 -40.12
N VAL A 435 -32.35 9.29 -40.04
CA VAL A 435 -32.26 10.67 -40.51
C VAL A 435 -31.36 11.46 -39.54
N ASN A 436 -30.13 11.78 -39.97
CA ASN A 436 -29.17 12.55 -39.18
C ASN A 436 -29.42 14.08 -39.17
N ARG A 437 -30.44 14.56 -39.89
CA ARG A 437 -30.75 15.98 -39.96
C ARG A 437 -31.66 16.38 -38.79
N ILE A 438 -31.21 17.37 -38.01
CA ILE A 438 -32.03 18.09 -37.04
C ILE A 438 -33.19 18.75 -37.80
N ILE A 439 -34.33 18.86 -37.12
CA ILE A 439 -35.64 19.25 -37.66
C ILE A 439 -35.53 20.47 -38.59
N LYS A 440 -36.22 20.41 -39.73
CA LYS A 440 -36.39 21.54 -40.67
C LYS A 440 -37.78 22.19 -40.56
N ASN A 441 -38.58 21.78 -39.57
CA ASN A 441 -39.94 22.27 -39.38
C ASN A 441 -39.98 23.23 -38.18
N ALA A 442 -39.71 24.51 -38.44
CA ALA A 442 -39.60 25.57 -37.42
C ALA A 442 -40.81 25.69 -36.49
N LYS A 443 -42.00 25.25 -36.94
CA LYS A 443 -43.23 25.20 -36.12
C LYS A 443 -43.22 24.08 -35.07
N PHE A 444 -42.55 22.97 -35.33
CA PHE A 444 -42.45 21.88 -34.37
C PHE A 444 -41.37 22.17 -33.33
N ASP A 445 -40.24 22.74 -33.78
CA ASP A 445 -39.16 23.17 -32.87
C ASP A 445 -39.65 24.20 -31.85
N SER A 446 -40.41 25.22 -32.29
CA SER A 446 -40.98 26.21 -31.38
C SER A 446 -41.96 25.58 -30.37
N THR A 447 -42.80 24.64 -30.81
CA THR A 447 -43.78 23.99 -29.91
C THR A 447 -43.11 23.05 -28.91
N LEU A 448 -42.00 22.41 -29.28
CA LEU A 448 -41.20 21.60 -28.36
C LEU A 448 -40.49 22.49 -27.33
N GLU A 449 -39.85 23.57 -27.78
CA GLU A 449 -39.14 24.51 -26.91
C GLU A 449 -40.10 25.26 -25.98
N ASP A 450 -41.32 25.56 -26.41
CA ASP A 450 -42.36 26.20 -25.59
C ASP A 450 -43.05 25.21 -24.63
N SER A 451 -42.78 23.90 -24.74
CA SER A 451 -43.39 22.89 -23.87
C SER A 451 -42.81 22.94 -22.46
N TYR A 452 -43.68 23.14 -21.46
CA TYR A 452 -43.31 23.13 -20.04
C TYR A 452 -42.53 21.86 -19.64
N LEU A 453 -42.94 20.70 -20.15
CA LEU A 453 -42.29 19.42 -19.84
C LEU A 453 -40.87 19.32 -20.39
N TYR A 454 -40.61 19.91 -21.55
CA TYR A 454 -39.29 19.93 -22.17
C TYR A 454 -38.36 20.93 -21.48
N GLN A 455 -38.88 22.11 -21.13
CA GLN A 455 -38.17 23.13 -20.35
C GLN A 455 -37.77 22.61 -18.96
N GLU A 456 -38.67 21.93 -18.27
CA GLU A 456 -38.38 21.29 -16.98
C GLU A 456 -37.31 20.19 -17.13
N LEU A 457 -37.41 19.35 -18.17
CA LEU A 457 -36.43 18.28 -18.43
C LEU A 457 -35.00 18.82 -18.62
N ILE A 458 -34.83 19.91 -19.38
CA ILE A 458 -33.50 20.48 -19.65
C ILE A 458 -32.98 21.24 -18.44
N HIS A 459 -33.78 22.14 -17.86
CA HIS A 459 -33.28 23.07 -16.85
C HIS A 459 -33.30 22.52 -15.42
N VAL A 460 -33.97 21.39 -15.16
CA VAL A 460 -34.02 20.77 -13.82
C VAL A 460 -33.33 19.41 -13.84
N ASP A 461 -33.74 18.51 -14.73
CA ASP A 461 -33.27 17.11 -14.69
C ASP A 461 -31.92 16.89 -15.41
N TYR A 462 -31.58 17.74 -16.40
CA TYR A 462 -30.41 17.58 -17.27
C TYR A 462 -29.54 18.84 -17.44
N ASP A 463 -29.59 19.79 -16.50
CA ASP A 463 -28.89 21.09 -16.58
C ASP A 463 -27.38 20.94 -16.87
N LEU A 464 -26.70 20.06 -16.12
CA LEU A 464 -25.29 19.72 -16.32
C LEU A 464 -25.00 19.04 -17.67
N LEU A 465 -25.94 18.26 -18.21
CA LEU A 465 -25.75 17.63 -19.52
C LEU A 465 -25.86 18.66 -20.65
N GLU A 466 -26.76 19.63 -20.51
CA GLU A 466 -26.92 20.71 -21.47
C GLU A 466 -25.68 21.63 -21.50
N GLU A 467 -25.03 21.87 -20.35
CA GLU A 467 -23.75 22.60 -20.29
C GLU A 467 -22.60 21.88 -21.03
N ILE A 468 -22.53 20.55 -20.92
CA ILE A 468 -21.43 19.74 -21.47
C ILE A 468 -21.68 19.37 -22.95
N HIS A 469 -22.93 19.03 -23.29
CA HIS A 469 -23.36 18.59 -24.61
C HIS A 469 -24.70 19.24 -25.00
N PRO A 470 -24.66 20.49 -25.51
CA PRO A 470 -25.85 21.23 -25.89
C PRO A 470 -26.69 20.47 -26.92
N GLU A 471 -28.02 20.54 -26.80
CA GLU A 471 -29.01 19.98 -27.73
C GLU A 471 -29.00 18.45 -27.91
N ASP A 472 -28.31 17.64 -27.09
CA ASP A 472 -28.28 16.16 -27.28
C ASP A 472 -29.69 15.55 -27.12
N ILE A 473 -30.48 16.01 -26.15
CA ILE A 473 -31.86 15.55 -25.93
C ILE A 473 -32.74 15.93 -27.13
N LYS A 474 -32.61 17.17 -27.63
CA LYS A 474 -33.30 17.65 -28.83
C LYS A 474 -32.96 16.78 -30.05
N SER A 475 -31.69 16.43 -30.19
CA SER A 475 -31.19 15.57 -31.28
C SER A 475 -31.81 14.18 -31.23
N ILE A 476 -31.97 13.60 -30.04
CA ILE A 476 -32.58 12.27 -29.84
C ILE A 476 -34.05 12.30 -30.28
N ILE A 477 -34.83 13.27 -29.77
CA ILE A 477 -36.26 13.42 -30.10
C ILE A 477 -36.42 13.64 -31.61
N SER A 478 -35.65 14.56 -32.17
CA SER A 478 -35.65 14.88 -33.60
C SER A 478 -35.37 13.68 -34.50
N LYS A 479 -34.38 12.85 -34.14
CA LYS A 479 -34.02 11.66 -34.91
C LYS A 479 -35.12 10.61 -34.89
N MET A 480 -35.83 10.47 -33.76
CA MET A 480 -36.91 9.50 -33.61
C MET A 480 -38.17 9.92 -34.36
N VAL A 481 -38.56 11.19 -34.26
CA VAL A 481 -39.72 11.74 -34.97
C VAL A 481 -39.57 11.59 -36.49
N ASN A 482 -38.39 11.93 -37.03
CA ASN A 482 -38.15 11.91 -38.48
C ASN A 482 -37.87 10.53 -39.09
N SER A 483 -37.69 9.50 -38.25
CA SER A 483 -37.43 8.14 -38.71
C SER A 483 -38.73 7.39 -39.01
N SER A 484 -38.67 6.27 -39.72
CA SER A 484 -39.83 5.38 -39.94
C SER A 484 -39.54 4.02 -39.34
N PHE A 485 -40.53 3.42 -38.68
CA PHE A 485 -40.39 2.14 -37.99
C PHE A 485 -41.44 1.13 -38.47
N THR A 486 -41.11 -0.15 -38.39
CA THR A 486 -42.00 -1.27 -38.72
C THR A 486 -42.23 -2.16 -37.50
N TYR A 487 -43.43 -2.73 -37.40
CA TYR A 487 -43.80 -3.58 -36.27
C TYR A 487 -43.01 -4.89 -36.24
N VAL A 488 -42.59 -5.27 -35.03
CA VAL A 488 -42.21 -6.64 -34.66
C VAL A 488 -43.00 -6.95 -33.39
N CYS A 489 -44.05 -7.76 -33.51
CA CYS A 489 -45.01 -8.06 -32.43
C CYS A 489 -45.33 -9.55 -32.42
N TYR A 490 -44.94 -10.24 -31.34
CA TYR A 490 -45.19 -11.67 -31.19
C TYR A 490 -46.68 -11.99 -31.09
N GLU A 491 -47.46 -11.13 -30.44
CA GLU A 491 -48.90 -11.30 -30.22
C GLU A 491 -49.73 -11.10 -31.50
N ARG A 492 -49.16 -10.38 -32.47
CA ARG A 492 -49.78 -10.05 -33.77
C ARG A 492 -48.75 -10.22 -34.90
N PRO A 493 -48.39 -11.46 -35.27
CA PRO A 493 -47.42 -11.71 -36.34
C PRO A 493 -47.87 -11.17 -37.70
N ASP A 494 -49.17 -10.95 -37.89
CA ASP A 494 -49.77 -10.35 -39.08
C ASP A 494 -49.39 -8.87 -39.30
N LEU A 495 -48.85 -8.21 -38.28
CA LEU A 495 -48.34 -6.84 -38.37
C LEU A 495 -46.85 -6.78 -38.71
N LEU A 496 -46.14 -7.91 -38.70
CA LEU A 496 -44.71 -7.95 -38.95
C LEU A 496 -44.33 -7.23 -40.25
N GLY A 497 -43.44 -6.24 -40.15
CA GLY A 497 -42.96 -5.46 -41.30
C GLY A 497 -43.93 -4.38 -41.80
N LYS A 498 -45.12 -4.24 -41.23
CA LYS A 498 -46.01 -3.10 -41.54
C LYS A 498 -45.49 -1.84 -40.85
N LYS A 499 -45.63 -0.70 -41.52
CA LYS A 499 -45.21 0.61 -41.01
C LYS A 499 -46.05 1.03 -39.80
N ILE A 500 -45.37 1.52 -38.76
CA ILE A 500 -46.01 2.13 -37.58
C ILE A 500 -46.43 3.55 -37.95
N MET A 501 -47.72 3.84 -37.85
CA MET A 501 -48.27 5.17 -38.11
C MET A 501 -48.40 5.93 -36.79
N TYR A 502 -47.77 7.09 -36.69
CA TYR A 502 -47.82 7.93 -35.49
C TYR A 502 -47.79 9.43 -35.83
N SER A 503 -48.25 10.23 -34.88
CA SER A 503 -48.18 11.69 -34.93
C SER A 503 -46.88 12.18 -34.29
N ASP A 504 -46.22 13.13 -34.95
CA ASP A 504 -44.96 13.75 -34.49
C ASP A 504 -45.08 14.32 -33.07
N HIS A 505 -46.20 14.97 -32.75
CA HIS A 505 -46.45 15.53 -31.41
C HIS A 505 -46.57 14.42 -30.36
N LYS A 506 -47.31 13.35 -30.68
CA LYS A 506 -47.55 12.25 -29.74
C LYS A 506 -46.26 11.51 -29.39
N ILE A 507 -45.41 11.21 -30.37
CA ILE A 507 -44.13 10.54 -30.10
C ILE A 507 -43.14 11.45 -29.36
N SER A 508 -43.20 12.76 -29.61
CA SER A 508 -42.40 13.75 -28.89
C SER A 508 -42.73 13.80 -27.40
N ASP A 509 -44.02 13.83 -27.07
CA ASP A 509 -44.49 13.84 -25.69
C ASP A 509 -44.15 12.53 -24.97
N GLU A 510 -44.38 11.38 -25.63
CA GLU A 510 -44.02 10.06 -25.10
C GLU A 510 -42.50 9.93 -24.85
N LEU A 511 -41.66 10.46 -25.75
CA LEU A 511 -40.20 10.46 -25.59
C LEU A 511 -39.74 11.40 -24.47
N THR A 512 -40.34 12.57 -24.34
CA THR A 512 -40.00 13.53 -23.28
C THR A 512 -40.32 12.93 -21.91
N PHE A 513 -41.49 12.30 -21.77
CA PHE A 513 -41.88 11.59 -20.55
C PHE A 513 -40.95 10.40 -20.25
N PHE A 514 -40.62 9.61 -21.28
CA PHE A 514 -39.68 8.48 -21.14
C PHE A 514 -38.30 8.93 -20.68
N ILE A 515 -37.72 9.97 -21.30
CA ILE A 515 -36.38 10.47 -20.94
C ILE A 515 -36.40 11.01 -19.50
N ARG A 516 -37.46 11.71 -19.08
CA ARG A 516 -37.64 12.14 -17.70
C ARG A 516 -37.59 10.99 -16.71
N SER A 517 -38.33 9.91 -16.99
CA SER A 517 -38.34 8.70 -16.16
C SER A 517 -37.00 7.96 -16.07
N CYS A 518 -36.04 8.29 -16.95
CA CYS A 518 -34.68 7.75 -16.84
C CYS A 518 -33.83 8.52 -15.80
N CYS A 519 -34.22 9.75 -15.43
CA CYS A 519 -33.53 10.59 -14.45
C CYS A 519 -34.15 10.52 -13.04
N SER A 520 -35.48 10.60 -12.95
CA SER A 520 -36.24 10.57 -11.68
C SER A 520 -36.20 9.21 -11.00
#